data_AF-U1NI79-F1
#
_entry.id   AF-U1NI79-F1
#
_cell.length_a   1.000
_cell.length_b   1.000
_cell.length_c   1.000
_cell.angle_alpha   90.00
_cell.angle_beta   90.00
_cell.angle_gamma   90.00
#
_symmetry.space_group_name_H-M   'P 1'
#
loop_
_entity.id
_entity.type
_entity.pdbx_description
1 polymer ?
#
loop_
_entity_poly.entity_id
_entity_poly.type
_entity_poly.pdbx_seq_one_letter_code
_entity_poly.pdbx_strand_id
1 'polypeptide(L)'
;MQSTRRKYLAVVSAVGGGAITGCLGGNNSGSSTSNEITGPLSCDVGAIERVSSLPTPARGPSDAPVTVAVFEDFACPHCQTFTLEVTPKIVSNYVDRGEVQYQYFDFPIPVSQWSWRAASAARAVYSQIGDETNDATFFDFMTQIYEQQSELENNGYQILHDTASTTEVDDCFVAASAKQEPYRPVIENDRQQGIDRGVDSTPTLFVNGNVVSGTDWLTVESAIEAEL
;
A
#
# COMPACT_ATOMS: atom_id res chain seq x y z
N MET A 1 28.88 6.54 -17.39
CA MET A 1 29.18 7.98 -17.24
C MET A 1 28.33 8.75 -18.25
N GLN A 2 27.32 9.49 -17.77
CA GLN A 2 26.79 10.74 -18.36
C GLN A 2 25.58 11.16 -17.51
N SER A 3 25.80 12.08 -16.57
CA SER A 3 24.73 12.68 -15.77
C SER A 3 24.16 13.89 -16.50
N THR A 4 22.87 13.85 -16.81
CA THR A 4 22.12 14.97 -17.37
C THR A 4 21.71 15.93 -16.26
N ARG A 5 22.46 17.03 -16.10
CA ARG A 5 22.15 18.13 -15.18
C ARG A 5 21.02 18.99 -15.75
N ARG A 6 19.83 18.93 -15.15
CA ARG A 6 18.74 19.89 -15.40
C ARG A 6 19.06 21.20 -14.70
N LYS A 7 19.14 22.29 -15.48
CA LYS A 7 19.37 23.66 -15.02
C LYS A 7 18.02 24.28 -14.66
N TYR A 8 17.81 24.63 -13.40
CA TYR A 8 16.69 25.48 -12.97
C TYR A 8 17.09 26.96 -13.11
N LEU A 9 16.28 27.73 -13.83
CA LEU A 9 16.41 29.18 -13.97
C LEU A 9 15.70 29.87 -12.80
N ALA A 10 16.47 30.59 -11.98
CA ALA A 10 15.95 31.51 -10.99
C ALA A 10 15.60 32.85 -11.67
N VAL A 11 14.35 33.29 -11.53
CA VAL A 11 13.93 34.65 -11.90
C VAL A 11 13.85 35.47 -10.62
N VAL A 12 14.76 36.43 -10.47
CA VAL A 12 14.73 37.47 -9.46
C VAL A 12 14.08 38.71 -10.08
N SER A 13 13.04 39.24 -9.45
CA SER A 13 12.49 40.56 -9.77
C SER A 13 12.40 41.38 -8.50
N ALA A 14 13.09 42.51 -8.48
CA ALA A 14 13.25 43.38 -7.33
C ALA A 14 12.45 44.68 -7.50
N VAL A 15 11.75 45.05 -6.42
CA VAL A 15 11.44 46.39 -5.89
C VAL A 15 10.51 47.33 -6.68
N GLY A 16 9.41 47.70 -6.01
CA GLY A 16 8.71 48.97 -6.16
C GLY A 16 8.00 49.32 -4.86
N GLY A 17 8.54 50.30 -4.11
CA GLY A 17 7.97 50.77 -2.85
C GLY A 17 6.83 51.77 -3.03
N GLY A 18 5.93 51.82 -2.04
CA GLY A 18 4.90 52.85 -1.90
C GLY A 18 4.20 52.70 -0.55
N ALA A 19 4.48 53.61 0.38
CA ALA A 19 3.81 53.71 1.66
C ALA A 19 2.64 54.70 1.57
N ILE A 20 1.48 54.35 2.13
CA ILE A 20 0.58 55.29 2.82
C ILE A 20 -0.34 54.55 3.80
N THR A 21 -0.53 55.23 4.92
CA THR A 21 -1.16 54.91 6.20
C THR A 21 -2.69 54.73 6.14
N GLY A 22 -3.26 53.93 7.06
CA GLY A 22 -4.64 54.17 7.54
C GLY A 22 -5.48 52.95 7.97
N CYS A 23 -5.43 52.65 9.28
CA CYS A 23 -6.57 52.37 10.18
C CYS A 23 -7.68 51.32 9.86
N LEU A 24 -7.93 50.49 10.89
CA LEU A 24 -9.19 49.84 11.31
C LEU A 24 -9.39 48.36 10.94
N GLY A 25 -9.14 47.51 11.95
CA GLY A 25 -10.18 46.67 12.55
C GLY A 25 -10.96 45.73 11.64
N GLY A 26 -10.55 44.47 11.62
CA GLY A 26 -11.30 43.38 11.01
C GLY A 26 -10.59 42.06 11.26
N ASN A 27 -10.70 41.56 12.49
CA ASN A 27 -10.17 40.26 12.90
C ASN A 27 -10.99 39.15 12.23
N ASN A 28 -10.71 38.89 10.96
CA ASN A 28 -11.19 37.69 10.27
C ASN A 28 -10.27 36.54 10.69
N SER A 29 -10.56 35.97 11.86
CA SER A 29 -10.10 34.66 12.25
C SER A 29 -10.64 33.67 11.21
N GLY A 30 -9.83 33.39 10.18
CA GLY A 30 -9.99 32.22 9.36
C GLY A 30 -9.94 31.03 10.29
N SER A 31 -11.10 30.46 10.57
CA SER A 31 -11.22 29.12 11.14
C SER A 31 -10.71 28.16 10.08
N SER A 32 -9.39 27.98 10.05
CA SER A 32 -8.81 26.73 9.60
C SER A 32 -9.36 25.69 10.57
N THR A 33 -10.38 24.95 10.15
CA THR A 33 -10.75 23.69 10.78
C THR A 33 -9.54 22.77 10.67
N SER A 34 -8.65 22.85 11.65
CA SER A 34 -7.68 21.80 11.93
C SER A 34 -8.51 20.54 12.14
N ASN A 35 -8.39 19.61 11.19
CA ASN A 35 -8.96 18.29 11.30
C ASN A 35 -8.06 17.54 12.28
N GLU A 36 -8.06 17.96 13.55
CA GLU A 36 -7.22 17.44 14.60
C GLU A 36 -7.59 15.97 14.77
N ILE A 37 -6.69 15.08 14.36
CA ILE A 37 -6.89 13.64 14.51
C ILE A 37 -6.62 13.32 15.97
N THR A 38 -7.62 13.55 16.82
CA THR A 38 -7.63 13.06 18.21
C THR A 38 -7.97 11.56 18.19
N GLY A 39 -7.05 10.75 17.67
CA GLY A 39 -6.98 9.32 17.94
C GLY A 39 -6.03 9.05 19.12
N PRO A 40 -5.80 7.79 19.51
CA PRO A 40 -4.77 7.44 20.49
C PRO A 40 -3.35 7.87 20.07
N LEU A 41 -3.16 8.13 18.77
CA LEU A 41 -1.95 8.67 18.18
C LEU A 41 -2.07 10.19 17.99
N SER A 42 -1.10 10.96 18.50
CA SER A 42 -1.01 12.42 18.36
C SER A 42 -0.42 12.85 17.00
N CYS A 43 -0.88 12.23 15.91
CA CYS A 43 -0.44 12.53 14.55
C CYS A 43 -1.25 13.71 13.98
N ASP A 44 -0.60 14.85 13.72
CA ASP A 44 -1.18 15.97 12.98
C ASP A 44 -0.71 15.94 11.52
N VAL A 45 -1.39 15.10 10.74
CA VAL A 45 -1.25 15.06 9.29
C VAL A 45 -2.57 15.51 8.70
N GLY A 46 -2.54 16.63 7.97
CA GLY A 46 -3.73 17.25 7.39
C GLY A 46 -4.47 16.36 6.39
N ALA A 47 -5.28 16.96 5.53
CA ALA A 47 -5.95 16.22 4.48
C ALA A 47 -4.92 15.58 3.52
N ILE A 48 -4.99 14.26 3.35
CA ILE A 48 -4.16 13.55 2.37
C ILE A 48 -4.88 13.57 1.02
N GLU A 49 -4.16 13.94 -0.04
CA GLU A 49 -4.72 13.96 -1.39
C GLU A 49 -5.09 12.54 -1.85
N ARG A 50 -6.19 12.43 -2.60
CA ARG A 50 -6.61 11.14 -3.16
C ARG A 50 -5.65 10.72 -4.27
N VAL A 51 -5.26 9.45 -4.24
CA VAL A 51 -4.40 8.83 -5.26
C VAL A 51 -5.27 7.94 -6.13
N SER A 52 -5.28 8.20 -7.44
CA SER A 52 -6.10 7.46 -8.39
C SER A 52 -5.45 6.20 -8.94
N SER A 53 -4.12 6.12 -8.88
CA SER A 53 -3.35 5.01 -9.46
C SER A 53 -2.02 4.85 -8.74
N LEU A 54 -1.61 3.61 -8.52
CA LEU A 54 -0.26 3.20 -8.13
C LEU A 54 0.11 1.94 -8.93
N PRO A 55 1.40 1.63 -9.11
CA PRO A 55 1.81 0.33 -9.59
C PRO A 55 1.31 -0.80 -8.68
N THR A 56 1.20 -2.01 -9.23
CA THR A 56 0.92 -3.23 -8.48
C THR A 56 2.18 -3.66 -7.73
N PRO A 57 2.15 -3.83 -6.40
CA PRO A 57 3.26 -4.35 -5.62
C PRO A 57 3.68 -5.73 -6.14
N ALA A 58 4.97 -5.89 -6.42
CA ALA A 58 5.51 -7.13 -6.96
C ALA A 58 6.86 -7.53 -6.33
N ARG A 59 7.12 -8.83 -6.19
CA ARG A 59 8.46 -9.36 -5.89
C ARG A 59 8.95 -10.18 -7.06
N GLY A 60 10.24 -10.07 -7.36
CA GLY A 60 10.88 -10.78 -8.47
C GLY A 60 10.96 -9.95 -9.76
N PRO A 61 11.68 -10.46 -10.76
CA PRO A 61 11.92 -9.74 -12.00
C PRO A 61 10.63 -9.60 -12.83
N SER A 62 10.44 -8.45 -13.46
CA SER A 62 9.25 -8.17 -14.30
C SER A 62 9.21 -8.95 -15.60
N ASP A 63 10.32 -9.59 -15.99
CA ASP A 63 10.44 -10.52 -17.12
C ASP A 63 10.53 -11.99 -16.69
N ALA A 64 10.18 -12.32 -15.44
CA ALA A 64 10.07 -13.71 -14.98
C ALA A 64 9.13 -14.51 -15.90
N PRO A 65 9.46 -15.78 -16.22
CA PRO A 65 8.63 -16.60 -17.12
C PRO A 65 7.25 -16.92 -16.53
N VAL A 66 7.10 -16.91 -15.21
CA VAL A 66 5.84 -17.19 -14.52
C VAL A 66 5.41 -15.97 -13.69
N THR A 67 4.13 -15.60 -13.79
CA THR A 67 3.51 -14.60 -12.92
C THR A 67 2.52 -15.27 -11.96
N VAL A 68 2.72 -15.06 -10.66
CA VAL A 68 1.78 -15.46 -9.61
C VAL A 68 1.06 -14.22 -9.11
N ALA A 69 -0.22 -14.05 -9.48
CA ALA A 69 -1.05 -12.93 -9.02
C ALA A 69 -1.96 -13.39 -7.88
N VAL A 70 -1.91 -12.70 -6.74
CA VAL A 70 -2.68 -13.04 -5.54
C VAL A 70 -3.59 -11.89 -5.13
N PHE A 71 -4.88 -12.20 -4.95
CA PHE A 71 -5.90 -11.28 -4.45
C PHE A 71 -6.16 -11.59 -2.98
N GLU A 72 -5.91 -10.62 -2.10
CA GLU A 72 -6.02 -10.82 -0.66
C GLU A 72 -6.79 -9.70 0.06
N ASP A 73 -7.20 -10.00 1.29
CA ASP A 73 -7.79 -9.04 2.22
C ASP A 73 -7.02 -9.09 3.55
N PHE A 74 -6.52 -7.93 4.01
CA PHE A 74 -5.81 -7.78 5.27
C PHE A 74 -6.57 -8.25 6.51
N ALA A 75 -7.90 -8.33 6.47
CA ALA A 75 -8.72 -8.84 7.57
C ALA A 75 -9.16 -10.31 7.39
N CYS A 76 -8.78 -10.97 6.28
CA CYS A 76 -9.14 -12.36 6.03
C CYS A 76 -8.18 -13.33 6.74
N PRO A 77 -8.67 -14.22 7.62
CA PRO A 77 -7.83 -15.21 8.30
C PRO A 77 -7.13 -16.19 7.34
N HIS A 78 -7.75 -16.52 6.21
CA HIS A 78 -7.13 -17.40 5.22
C HIS A 78 -5.97 -16.70 4.49
N CYS A 79 -6.07 -15.39 4.25
CA CYS A 79 -4.97 -14.60 3.71
C CYS A 79 -3.80 -14.52 4.70
N GLN A 80 -4.07 -14.40 6.00
CA GLN A 80 -3.05 -14.51 7.04
C GLN A 80 -2.31 -15.85 6.95
N THR A 81 -3.02 -16.98 6.95
CA THR A 81 -2.38 -18.30 6.83
C THR A 81 -1.56 -18.41 5.54
N PHE A 82 -2.11 -17.99 4.40
CA PHE A 82 -1.41 -18.05 3.13
C PHE A 82 -0.13 -17.20 3.12
N THR A 83 -0.22 -15.96 3.57
CA THR A 83 0.93 -15.04 3.63
C THR A 83 2.01 -15.54 4.58
N LEU A 84 1.66 -16.10 5.74
CA LEU A 84 2.66 -16.53 6.73
C LEU A 84 3.25 -17.91 6.43
N GLU A 85 2.53 -18.81 5.75
CA GLU A 85 2.95 -20.21 5.59
C GLU A 85 3.30 -20.63 4.14
N VAL A 86 2.75 -19.95 3.14
CA VAL A 86 2.84 -20.36 1.73
C VAL A 86 3.64 -19.35 0.92
N THR A 87 3.36 -18.05 1.06
CA THR A 87 4.10 -16.98 0.37
C THR A 87 5.63 -17.07 0.58
N PRO A 88 6.18 -17.37 1.78
CA PRO A 88 7.62 -17.48 1.97
C PRO A 88 8.25 -18.59 1.13
N LYS A 89 7.51 -19.69 0.90
CA LYS A 89 7.98 -20.81 0.06
C LYS A 89 7.95 -20.44 -1.42
N ILE A 90 6.93 -19.70 -1.87
CA ILE A 90 6.89 -19.15 -3.24
C ILE A 90 8.12 -18.26 -3.46
N VAL A 91 8.40 -17.39 -2.48
CA VAL A 91 9.54 -16.47 -2.56
C VAL A 91 10.86 -17.23 -2.63
N SER A 92 11.13 -18.10 -1.65
CA SER A 92 12.42 -18.80 -1.57
C SER A 92 12.68 -19.77 -2.72
N ASN A 93 11.63 -20.42 -3.22
CA ASN A 93 11.79 -21.50 -4.21
C ASN A 93 11.73 -21.02 -5.65
N TYR A 94 11.19 -19.82 -5.92
CA TYR A 94 10.95 -19.35 -7.29
C TYR A 94 11.27 -17.87 -7.50
N VAL A 95 10.82 -16.98 -6.62
CA VAL A 95 11.04 -15.53 -6.80
C VAL A 95 12.52 -15.19 -6.68
N ASP A 96 13.20 -15.72 -5.65
CA ASP A 96 14.62 -15.48 -5.41
C ASP A 96 15.52 -16.07 -6.52
N ARG A 97 15.00 -17.03 -7.29
CA ARG A 97 15.65 -17.62 -8.47
C ARG A 97 15.36 -16.87 -9.77
N GLY A 98 14.49 -15.85 -9.72
CA GLY A 98 14.06 -15.09 -10.89
C GLY A 98 13.08 -15.82 -11.80
N GLU A 99 12.46 -16.90 -11.32
CA GLU A 99 11.55 -17.76 -12.08
C GLU A 99 10.10 -17.27 -11.99
N VAL A 100 9.75 -16.60 -10.88
CA VAL A 100 8.40 -16.09 -10.63
C VAL A 100 8.43 -14.59 -10.34
N GLN A 101 7.50 -13.85 -10.95
CA GLN A 101 7.04 -12.56 -10.46
C GLN A 101 5.79 -12.76 -9.59
N TYR A 102 5.90 -12.45 -8.30
CA TYR A 102 4.77 -12.48 -7.37
C TYR A 102 4.10 -11.10 -7.33
N GLN A 103 2.81 -11.00 -7.62
CA GLN A 103 2.05 -9.75 -7.64
C GLN A 103 0.93 -9.79 -6.61
N TYR A 104 0.77 -8.70 -5.86
CA TYR A 104 -0.27 -8.54 -4.85
C TYR A 104 -1.36 -7.56 -5.29
N PHE A 105 -2.61 -7.96 -5.13
CA PHE A 105 -3.79 -7.15 -5.42
C PHE A 105 -4.67 -7.06 -4.18
N ASP A 106 -5.10 -5.84 -3.83
CA ASP A 106 -6.08 -5.66 -2.76
C ASP A 106 -7.46 -6.15 -3.22
N PHE A 107 -8.08 -7.00 -2.40
CA PHE A 107 -9.44 -7.49 -2.63
C PHE A 107 -10.25 -7.45 -1.32
N PRO A 108 -10.52 -6.25 -0.77
CA PRO A 108 -11.28 -6.14 0.46
C PRO A 108 -12.70 -6.71 0.27
N ILE A 109 -13.03 -7.67 1.13
CA ILE A 109 -14.35 -8.28 1.27
C ILE A 109 -15.01 -7.75 2.56
N PRO A 110 -16.34 -7.88 2.75
CA PRO A 110 -17.02 -7.31 3.91
C PRO A 110 -16.80 -8.14 5.20
N VAL A 111 -15.54 -8.33 5.59
CA VAL A 111 -15.11 -9.04 6.81
C VAL A 111 -14.93 -8.05 7.96
N SER A 112 -14.24 -6.93 7.70
CA SER A 112 -13.95 -5.89 8.69
C SER A 112 -13.79 -4.53 8.01
N GLN A 113 -13.90 -3.45 8.79
CA GLN A 113 -13.42 -2.13 8.34
C GLN A 113 -11.93 -2.13 7.99
N TRP A 114 -11.14 -3.00 8.63
CA TRP A 114 -9.70 -3.11 8.41
C TRP A 114 -9.33 -3.67 7.04
N SER A 115 -10.26 -4.35 6.35
CA SER A 115 -10.09 -4.74 4.96
C SER A 115 -9.70 -3.55 4.07
N TRP A 116 -10.38 -2.40 4.25
CA TRP A 116 -10.10 -1.19 3.49
C TRP A 116 -9.01 -0.33 4.13
N ARG A 117 -9.00 -0.21 5.46
CA ARG A 117 -8.09 0.68 6.17
C ARG A 117 -6.65 0.19 6.15
N ALA A 118 -6.42 -1.11 6.39
CA ALA A 118 -5.09 -1.68 6.34
C ALA A 118 -4.53 -1.71 4.91
N ALA A 119 -5.38 -2.00 3.91
CA ALA A 119 -5.03 -1.86 2.49
C ALA A 119 -4.58 -0.42 2.17
N SER A 120 -5.34 0.60 2.59
CA SER A 120 -4.96 1.99 2.38
C SER A 120 -3.64 2.38 3.08
N ALA A 121 -3.40 1.85 4.29
CA ALA A 121 -2.13 2.04 4.98
C ALA A 121 -0.96 1.38 4.26
N ALA A 122 -1.13 0.15 3.79
CA ALA A 122 -0.11 -0.56 3.01
C ALA A 122 0.19 0.17 1.69
N ARG A 123 -0.83 0.74 1.02
CA ARG A 123 -0.61 1.60 -0.16
C ARG A 123 0.08 2.92 0.18
N ALA A 124 -0.11 3.46 1.37
CA ALA A 124 0.65 4.61 1.85
C ALA A 124 2.14 4.28 2.02
N VAL A 125 2.47 3.09 2.53
CA VAL A 125 3.86 2.59 2.55
C VAL A 125 4.37 2.47 1.11
N TYR A 126 3.63 1.81 0.23
CA TYR A 126 4.01 1.61 -1.18
C TYR A 126 4.26 2.93 -1.93
N SER A 127 3.47 3.96 -1.64
CA SER A 127 3.61 5.28 -2.30
C SER A 127 4.92 6.02 -1.94
N GLN A 128 5.53 5.70 -0.80
CA GLN A 128 6.68 6.43 -0.24
C GLN A 128 8.03 5.77 -0.56
N ILE A 129 8.02 4.48 -0.93
CA ILE A 129 9.25 3.67 -1.06
C ILE A 129 10.00 3.84 -2.39
N GLY A 130 9.44 4.57 -3.37
CA GLY A 130 10.10 4.82 -4.67
C GLY A 130 10.14 3.60 -5.59
N ASP A 131 11.00 3.64 -6.62
CA ASP A 131 11.12 2.67 -7.74
C ASP A 131 11.16 1.18 -7.34
N GLU A 132 10.91 0.30 -8.31
CA GLU A 132 10.69 -1.17 -8.25
C GLU A 132 11.59 -2.01 -7.31
N THR A 133 12.74 -1.50 -6.87
CA THR A 133 13.69 -2.23 -6.01
C THR A 133 13.31 -2.26 -4.52
N ASN A 134 12.33 -1.47 -4.08
CA ASN A 134 11.94 -1.36 -2.66
C ASN A 134 10.61 -2.03 -2.30
N ASP A 135 10.00 -2.81 -3.21
CA ASP A 135 8.77 -3.56 -2.94
C ASP A 135 8.90 -4.45 -1.68
N ALA A 136 10.13 -4.85 -1.31
CA ALA A 136 10.44 -5.51 -0.05
C ALA A 136 9.77 -4.84 1.18
N THR A 137 9.85 -3.50 1.31
CA THR A 137 9.29 -2.76 2.45
C THR A 137 7.77 -2.89 2.52
N PHE A 138 7.06 -2.85 1.39
CA PHE A 138 5.61 -3.06 1.36
C PHE A 138 5.23 -4.45 1.86
N PHE A 139 5.91 -5.48 1.36
CA PHE A 139 5.60 -6.86 1.71
C PHE A 139 6.06 -7.23 3.13
N ASP A 140 7.12 -6.61 3.66
CA ASP A 140 7.54 -6.77 5.04
C ASP A 140 6.55 -6.08 5.99
N PHE A 141 6.04 -4.89 5.61
CA PHE A 141 4.94 -4.24 6.31
C PHE A 141 3.69 -5.13 6.29
N MET A 142 3.29 -5.63 5.11
CA MET A 142 2.15 -6.52 4.94
C MET A 142 2.25 -7.76 5.84
N THR A 143 3.41 -8.40 5.87
CA THR A 143 3.68 -9.58 6.72
C THR A 143 3.47 -9.27 8.19
N GLN A 144 4.04 -8.17 8.69
CA GLN A 144 3.90 -7.75 10.08
C GLN A 144 2.46 -7.37 10.46
N ILE A 145 1.66 -6.87 9.52
CA ILE A 145 0.22 -6.64 9.73
C ILE A 145 -0.51 -7.98 9.85
N TYR A 146 -0.20 -8.96 9.01
CA TYR A 146 -0.79 -10.29 9.13
C TYR A 146 -0.38 -11.00 10.44
N GLU A 147 0.86 -10.84 10.92
CA GLU A 147 1.28 -11.37 12.22
C GLU A 147 0.45 -10.83 13.39
N GLN A 148 -0.11 -9.62 13.24
CA GLN A 148 -0.92 -8.94 14.26
C GLN A 148 -2.41 -8.83 13.87
N GLN A 149 -2.87 -9.57 12.86
CA GLN A 149 -4.19 -9.42 12.25
C GLN A 149 -5.34 -9.48 13.28
N SER A 150 -5.25 -10.36 14.27
CA SER A 150 -6.28 -10.54 15.30
C SER A 150 -6.47 -9.32 16.20
N GLU A 151 -5.47 -8.44 16.28
CA GLU A 151 -5.48 -7.25 17.12
C GLU A 151 -5.89 -5.98 16.37
N LEU A 152 -6.12 -6.06 15.05
CA LEU A 152 -6.50 -4.90 14.23
C LEU A 152 -7.77 -4.22 14.76
N GLU A 153 -8.78 -4.99 15.17
CA GLU A 153 -10.02 -4.40 15.70
C GLU A 153 -9.81 -3.57 16.97
N ASN A 154 -8.87 -3.96 17.82
CA ASN A 154 -8.61 -3.28 19.09
C ASN A 154 -7.58 -2.16 18.93
N ASN A 155 -6.54 -2.39 18.12
CA ASN A 155 -5.32 -1.61 18.12
C ASN A 155 -4.83 -1.22 16.71
N GLY A 156 -5.64 -1.40 15.66
CA GLY A 156 -5.15 -1.35 14.28
C GLY A 156 -4.43 -0.06 13.88
N TYR A 157 -4.85 1.12 14.36
CA TYR A 157 -4.12 2.36 14.05
C TYR A 157 -2.72 2.38 14.68
N GLN A 158 -2.59 1.90 15.92
CA GLN A 158 -1.32 1.79 16.63
C GLN A 158 -0.42 0.74 15.96
N ILE A 159 -0.98 -0.41 15.59
CA ILE A 159 -0.26 -1.47 14.87
C ILE A 159 0.30 -0.93 13.55
N LEU A 160 -0.52 -0.28 12.73
CA LEU A 160 -0.09 0.28 11.45
C LEU A 160 0.99 1.36 11.61
N HIS A 161 0.85 2.21 12.63
CA HIS A 161 1.86 3.21 12.99
C HIS A 161 3.19 2.55 13.40
N ASP A 162 3.15 1.64 14.37
CA ASP A 162 4.36 1.02 14.93
C ASP A 162 5.08 0.15 13.89
N THR A 163 4.34 -0.59 13.08
CA THR A 163 4.91 -1.35 11.96
C THR A 163 5.54 -0.42 10.92
N ALA A 164 4.95 0.74 10.61
CA ALA A 164 5.57 1.70 9.70
C ALA A 164 6.83 2.34 10.29
N SER A 165 6.89 2.54 11.61
CA SER A 165 8.02 3.16 12.32
C SER A 165 9.32 2.34 12.25
N THR A 166 9.24 1.05 11.89
CA THR A 166 10.41 0.19 11.65
C THR A 166 11.01 0.35 10.26
N THR A 167 10.46 1.25 9.44
CA THR A 167 10.86 1.48 8.04
C THR A 167 11.28 2.95 7.84
N GLU A 168 11.59 3.34 6.60
CA GLU A 168 11.95 4.74 6.28
C GLU A 168 10.73 5.61 5.91
N VAL A 169 9.50 5.08 6.00
CA VAL A 169 8.28 5.82 5.65
C VAL A 169 7.74 6.63 6.83
N ASP A 170 6.91 7.65 6.56
CA ASP A 170 6.24 8.44 7.60
C ASP A 170 5.12 7.61 8.25
N ASP A 171 5.33 7.21 9.51
CA ASP A 171 4.43 6.37 10.31
C ASP A 171 3.08 7.05 10.61
N CYS A 172 3.11 8.34 10.91
CA CYS A 172 1.91 9.15 11.08
C CYS A 172 1.11 9.25 9.78
N PHE A 173 1.77 9.43 8.64
CA PHE A 173 1.12 9.44 7.33
C PHE A 173 0.47 8.09 7.00
N VAL A 174 1.13 6.96 7.32
CA VAL A 174 0.57 5.62 7.14
C VAL A 174 -0.68 5.43 8.00
N ALA A 175 -0.60 5.72 9.29
CA ALA A 175 -1.72 5.57 10.22
C ALA A 175 -2.91 6.47 9.82
N ALA A 176 -2.65 7.69 9.37
CA ALA A 176 -3.70 8.58 8.89
C ALA A 176 -4.27 8.16 7.52
N SER A 177 -3.46 7.57 6.64
CA SER A 177 -3.95 7.01 5.38
C SER A 177 -4.92 5.86 5.60
N ALA A 178 -4.76 5.10 6.70
CA ALA A 178 -5.76 4.12 7.11
C ALA A 178 -7.12 4.75 7.44
N LYS A 179 -7.13 5.95 8.04
CA LYS A 179 -8.37 6.65 8.44
C LYS A 179 -9.01 7.43 7.29
N GLN A 180 -8.19 8.12 6.50
CA GLN A 180 -8.66 9.00 5.42
C GLN A 180 -8.95 8.24 4.11
N GLU A 181 -8.40 7.03 3.97
CA GLU A 181 -8.52 6.16 2.79
C GLU A 181 -8.21 6.86 1.44
N PRO A 182 -7.09 7.62 1.31
CA PRO A 182 -6.76 8.33 0.08
C PRO A 182 -6.51 7.38 -1.11
N TYR A 183 -6.17 6.12 -0.85
CA TYR A 183 -5.91 5.08 -1.84
C TYR A 183 -7.15 4.26 -2.23
N ARG A 184 -8.34 4.62 -1.76
CA ARG A 184 -9.59 3.90 -2.11
C ARG A 184 -9.78 3.69 -3.63
N PRO A 185 -9.47 4.64 -4.53
CA PRO A 185 -9.55 4.39 -5.97
C PRO A 185 -8.59 3.30 -6.47
N VAL A 186 -7.36 3.23 -5.93
CA VAL A 186 -6.37 2.18 -6.26
C VAL A 186 -6.90 0.81 -5.84
N ILE A 187 -7.40 0.72 -4.61
CA ILE A 187 -7.92 -0.52 -4.03
C ILE A 187 -9.18 -0.99 -4.77
N GLU A 188 -10.09 -0.09 -5.15
CA GLU A 188 -11.28 -0.45 -5.92
C GLU A 188 -10.90 -0.94 -7.33
N ASN A 189 -9.85 -0.38 -7.94
CA ASN A 189 -9.35 -0.86 -9.22
C ASN A 189 -8.80 -2.29 -9.12
N ASP A 190 -8.02 -2.61 -8.10
CA ASP A 190 -7.55 -3.99 -7.86
C ASP A 190 -8.71 -4.94 -7.58
N ARG A 191 -9.65 -4.52 -6.74
CA ARG A 191 -10.87 -5.28 -6.47
C ARG A 191 -11.69 -5.54 -7.73
N GLN A 192 -11.86 -4.54 -8.59
CA GLN A 192 -12.59 -4.69 -9.85
C GLN A 192 -11.87 -5.64 -10.81
N GLN A 193 -10.53 -5.57 -10.90
CA GLN A 193 -9.75 -6.53 -11.69
C GLN A 193 -9.96 -7.97 -11.20
N GLY A 194 -10.04 -8.19 -9.88
CA GLY A 194 -10.36 -9.50 -9.32
C GLY A 194 -11.77 -9.95 -9.72
N ILE A 195 -12.78 -9.08 -9.60
CA ILE A 195 -14.16 -9.38 -9.98
C ILE A 195 -14.25 -9.76 -11.48
N ASP A 196 -13.58 -9.00 -12.34
CA ASP A 196 -13.55 -9.24 -13.79
C ASP A 196 -12.88 -10.59 -14.13
N ARG A 197 -11.99 -11.08 -13.27
CA ARG A 197 -11.32 -12.39 -13.36
C ARG A 197 -12.06 -13.50 -12.63
N GLY A 198 -13.23 -13.22 -12.05
CA GLY A 198 -14.05 -14.21 -11.35
C GLY A 198 -13.64 -14.50 -9.91
N VAL A 199 -12.85 -13.63 -9.27
CA VAL A 199 -12.53 -13.75 -7.83
C VAL A 199 -13.79 -13.51 -7.01
N ASP A 200 -14.16 -14.47 -6.17
CA ASP A 200 -15.32 -14.40 -5.27
C ASP A 200 -14.96 -14.57 -3.78
N SER A 201 -13.71 -14.90 -3.48
CA SER A 201 -13.19 -15.19 -2.15
C SER A 201 -11.69 -14.89 -2.06
N THR A 202 -11.16 -14.77 -0.84
CA THR A 202 -9.74 -14.52 -0.60
C THR A 202 -9.12 -15.58 0.33
N PRO A 203 -7.84 -15.94 0.13
CA PRO A 203 -7.01 -15.55 -1.01
C PRO A 203 -7.41 -16.31 -2.28
N THR A 204 -7.33 -15.63 -3.43
CA THR A 204 -7.42 -16.29 -4.76
C THR A 204 -6.14 -16.04 -5.52
N LEU A 205 -5.59 -17.11 -6.10
CA LEU A 205 -4.35 -17.07 -6.85
C LEU A 205 -4.59 -17.35 -8.32
N PHE A 206 -3.73 -16.77 -9.15
CA PHE A 206 -3.57 -17.15 -10.54
C PHE A 206 -2.10 -17.36 -10.86
N VAL A 207 -1.79 -18.41 -11.62
CA VAL A 207 -0.48 -18.62 -12.24
C VAL A 207 -0.64 -18.42 -13.74
N ASN A 208 0.08 -17.46 -14.33
CA ASN A 208 -0.04 -17.08 -15.75
C ASN A 208 -1.48 -16.82 -16.24
N GLY A 209 -2.33 -16.31 -15.33
CA GLY A 209 -3.74 -16.03 -15.62
C GLY A 209 -4.69 -17.21 -15.42
N ASN A 210 -4.17 -18.42 -15.15
CA ASN A 210 -4.96 -19.59 -14.79
C ASN A 210 -5.25 -19.60 -13.28
N VAL A 211 -6.52 -19.73 -12.89
CA VAL A 211 -6.89 -19.80 -11.46
C VAL A 211 -6.34 -21.07 -10.81
N VAL A 212 -5.76 -20.93 -9.62
CA VAL A 212 -5.28 -22.07 -8.82
C VAL A 212 -6.44 -22.59 -7.97
N SER A 213 -6.63 -23.91 -7.94
CA SER A 213 -7.77 -24.54 -7.25
C SER A 213 -7.68 -24.55 -5.73
N GLY A 214 -6.58 -24.08 -5.15
CA GLY A 214 -6.31 -24.12 -3.72
C GLY A 214 -5.11 -23.26 -3.34
N THR A 215 -4.98 -23.03 -2.04
CA THR A 215 -3.99 -22.10 -1.47
C THR A 215 -2.94 -22.83 -0.64
N ASP A 216 -3.01 -24.17 -0.53
CA ASP A 216 -1.99 -24.98 0.13
C ASP A 216 -0.73 -25.09 -0.73
N TRP A 217 0.41 -25.32 -0.07
CA TRP A 217 1.71 -25.31 -0.74
C TRP A 217 1.80 -26.30 -1.91
N LEU A 218 1.33 -27.54 -1.77
CA LEU A 218 1.50 -28.56 -2.81
C LEU A 218 0.69 -28.21 -4.07
N THR A 219 -0.52 -27.66 -3.88
CA THR A 219 -1.35 -27.19 -4.99
C THR A 219 -0.71 -26.00 -5.70
N VAL A 220 -0.21 -25.02 -4.94
CA VAL A 220 0.44 -23.82 -5.50
C VAL A 220 1.75 -24.17 -6.22
N GLU A 221 2.59 -24.99 -5.60
CA GLU A 221 3.84 -25.52 -6.17
C GLU A 221 3.57 -26.22 -7.50
N SER A 222 2.59 -27.14 -7.52
CA SER A 222 2.22 -27.88 -8.74
C SER A 222 1.75 -26.95 -9.87
N ALA A 223 1.05 -25.85 -9.54
CA ALA A 223 0.59 -24.89 -10.53
C ALA A 223 1.74 -24.04 -11.11
N ILE A 224 2.72 -23.67 -10.29
CA ILE A 224 3.93 -22.94 -10.74
C ILE A 224 4.78 -23.86 -11.62
N GLU A 225 5.07 -25.08 -11.17
CA GLU A 225 5.91 -26.05 -11.89
C GLU A 225 5.33 -26.49 -13.23
N ALA A 226 4.01 -26.37 -13.42
CA ALA A 226 3.37 -26.65 -14.71
C ALA A 226 3.65 -25.57 -15.78
N GLU A 227 4.10 -24.39 -15.38
CA GLU A 227 4.31 -23.21 -16.23
C GLU A 227 5.81 -22.86 -16.41
N LEU A 228 6.71 -23.54 -15.71
CA LEU A 228 8.18 -23.45 -15.84
C LEU A 228 8.72 -24.42 -16.91
#